data_AF-U2RE21-F1
#
_entry.id   AF-U2RE21-F1
#
_cell.length_a   1.000
_cell.length_b   1.000
_cell.length_c   1.000
_cell.angle_alpha   90.00
_cell.angle_beta   90.00
_cell.angle_gamma   90.00
#
_symmetry.space_group_name_H-M   'P 1'
#
loop_
_entity.id
_entity.type
_entity.pdbx_description
1 polymer ?
#
loop_
_entity_poly.entity_id
_entity_poly.type
_entity_poly.pdbx_seq_one_letter_code
_entity_poly.pdbx_strand_id
1 'polypeptide(L)' 'MLKGDRKSLAIATASIVAKVTRDRMLCEIAKEFPEYEFEKHKGYGTKKHREILLEKGACRYHRKTFLKKILDGS' A
#
# COMPACT_ATOMS: atom_id res chain seq x y z
N MET A 1 -1.93 27.12 -21.80
CA MET A 1 -0.68 27.15 -21.01
C MET A 1 -0.94 27.83 -19.67
N LEU A 2 -1.26 27.06 -18.63
CA LEU A 2 -1.47 27.59 -17.27
C LEU A 2 -0.15 27.46 -16.50
N LYS A 3 0.44 28.61 -16.16
CA LYS A 3 1.64 28.77 -15.34
C LYS A 3 1.42 28.14 -13.95
N GLY A 4 1.96 26.94 -13.74
CA GLY A 4 1.71 26.09 -12.57
C GLY A 4 2.93 25.92 -11.63
N ASP A 5 3.97 26.73 -11.78
CA ASP A 5 5.31 26.42 -11.24
C ASP A 5 5.52 26.67 -9.74
N ARG A 6 4.57 27.23 -8.98
CA ARG A 6 4.75 27.49 -7.53
C ARG A 6 3.85 26.72 -6.58
N LYS A 7 2.83 26.00 -7.07
CA LYS A 7 2.03 25.08 -6.23
C LYS A 7 2.65 23.69 -6.15
N SER A 8 3.52 23.33 -7.09
CA SER A 8 4.08 21.98 -7.16
C SER A 8 5.16 21.67 -6.12
N LEU A 9 5.91 22.64 -5.59
CA LEU A 9 6.98 22.32 -4.64
C LEU A 9 6.43 21.84 -3.31
N ALA A 10 5.46 22.54 -2.72
CA ALA A 10 4.80 22.13 -1.48
C ALA A 10 4.01 20.82 -1.64
N ILE A 11 3.37 20.63 -2.81
CA ILE A 11 2.66 19.38 -3.14
C ILE A 11 3.65 18.23 -3.36
N ALA A 12 4.80 18.50 -3.97
CA ALA A 12 5.86 17.51 -4.18
C ALA A 12 6.54 17.13 -2.86
N THR A 13 6.87 18.08 -1.98
CA THR A 13 7.40 17.77 -0.65
C THR A 13 6.37 17.05 0.21
N ALA A 14 5.09 17.44 0.17
CA ALA A 14 4.02 16.69 0.84
C ALA A 14 3.91 15.24 0.30
N SER A 15 4.07 15.04 -1.00
CA SER A 15 4.05 13.71 -1.63
C SER A 15 5.28 12.87 -1.26
N ILE A 16 6.46 13.48 -1.11
CA ILE A 16 7.69 12.83 -0.65
C ILE A 16 7.55 12.42 0.82
N VAL A 17 7.11 13.32 1.69
CA VAL A 17 6.88 13.01 3.11
C VAL A 17 5.81 11.92 3.25
N ALA A 18 4.71 12.02 2.51
CA ALA A 18 3.68 10.97 2.51
C ALA A 18 4.20 9.62 2.01
N LYS A 19 5.12 9.61 1.04
CA LYS A 19 5.76 8.39 0.53
C LYS A 19 6.70 7.79 1.58
N VAL A 20 7.59 8.58 2.17
CA VAL A 20 8.56 8.12 3.18
C VAL A 20 7.84 7.61 4.43
N THR A 21 6.81 8.31 4.90
CA THR A 21 6.00 7.86 6.04
C THR A 21 5.28 6.55 5.72
N ARG A 22 4.71 6.42 4.53
CA ARG A 22 4.06 5.17 4.09
C ARG A 22 5.04 4.01 3.98
N ASP A 23 6.22 4.26 3.41
CA ASP A 23 7.30 3.27 3.30
C ASP A 23 7.74 2.78 4.70
N ARG A 24 7.93 3.70 5.66
CA ARG A 24 8.25 3.33 7.05
C ARG A 24 7.15 2.52 7.72
N MET A 25 5.88 2.96 7.61
CA MET A 25 4.75 2.19 8.13
C MET A 25 4.69 0.80 7.51
N LEU A 26 4.93 0.66 6.21
CA LEU A 26 4.95 -0.66 5.55
C LEU A 26 6.08 -1.55 6.05
N CYS A 27 7.28 -1.01 6.34
CA CYS A 27 8.35 -1.77 6.98
C CYS A 27 7.97 -2.24 8.39
N GLU A 28 7.30 -1.41 9.18
CA GLU A 28 6.85 -1.82 10.52
C GLU A 28 5.73 -2.86 10.46
N ILE A 29 4.77 -2.67 9.57
CA ILE A 29 3.72 -3.65 9.31
C ILE A 29 4.33 -4.95 8.77
N ALA A 30 5.37 -4.89 7.95
CA ALA A 30 6.08 -6.09 7.48
C ALA A 30 6.78 -6.84 8.61
N LYS A 31 7.24 -6.16 9.66
CA LYS A 31 7.77 -6.82 10.86
C LYS A 31 6.67 -7.48 11.70
N GLU A 32 5.51 -6.84 11.80
CA GLU A 32 4.35 -7.38 12.54
C GLU A 32 3.63 -8.50 11.75
N PHE A 33 3.66 -8.43 10.42
CA PHE A 33 3.05 -9.34 9.46
C PHE A 33 4.06 -9.83 8.40
N PRO A 34 5.12 -10.54 8.80
CA PRO A 34 6.17 -11.01 7.89
C PRO A 34 5.60 -12.00 6.85
N GLU A 35 4.56 -12.70 7.23
CA GLU A 35 3.81 -13.66 6.41
C GLU A 35 3.18 -13.04 5.16
N TYR A 36 2.87 -11.74 5.22
CA TYR A 36 2.30 -11.01 4.10
C TYR A 36 3.37 -10.36 3.24
N GLU A 37 4.66 -10.48 3.53
CA GLU A 37 5.78 -9.92 2.74
C GLU A 37 5.61 -8.45 2.31
N PHE A 38 4.94 -7.62 3.13
CA PHE A 38 4.61 -6.21 2.81
C PHE A 38 5.82 -5.38 2.38
N GLU A 39 7.02 -5.73 2.84
CA GLU A 39 8.29 -5.08 2.47
C GLU A 39 8.63 -5.27 0.98
N LYS A 40 8.35 -6.45 0.40
CA LYS A 40 8.69 -6.76 -1.00
C LYS A 40 7.78 -6.07 -2.00
N HIS A 41 6.50 -5.98 -1.69
CA HIS A 41 5.49 -5.43 -2.61
C HIS A 41 4.88 -4.13 -2.12
N LYS A 42 5.34 -3.56 -1.00
CA LYS A 42 4.94 -2.23 -0.48
C LYS A 42 3.42 -1.99 -0.45
N GLY A 43 2.66 -3.04 -0.15
CA GLY A 43 1.19 -3.00 -0.14
C GLY A 43 0.51 -3.02 -1.52
N TYR A 44 1.25 -3.17 -2.62
CA TYR A 44 0.67 -3.42 -3.94
C TYR A 44 0.14 -4.87 -4.01
N GLY A 45 -1.10 -5.03 -4.48
CA GLY A 45 -1.78 -6.32 -4.63
C GLY A 45 -1.24 -7.18 -5.77
N THR A 46 0.04 -7.53 -5.69
CA THR A 46 0.72 -8.47 -6.59
C THR A 46 0.11 -9.87 -6.50
N LYS A 47 0.37 -10.74 -7.49
CA LYS A 47 -0.16 -12.11 -7.51
C LYS A 47 0.15 -12.86 -6.20
N LYS A 48 1.39 -12.77 -5.70
CA LYS A 48 1.80 -13.35 -4.41
C LYS A 48 0.98 -12.82 -3.24
N HIS A 49 0.78 -11.49 -3.18
CA HIS A 49 -0.02 -10.89 -2.10
C HIS A 49 -1.48 -11.37 -2.13
N ARG A 50 -2.04 -11.59 -3.33
CA ARG A 50 -3.39 -12.17 -3.48
C ARG A 50 -3.46 -13.62 -3.03
N GLU A 51 -2.44 -14.41 -3.34
CA GLU A 51 -2.34 -15.81 -2.92
C GLU A 51 -2.29 -15.91 -1.38
N ILE A 52 -1.42 -15.11 -0.74
CA ILE A 52 -1.35 -15.02 0.72
C ILE A 52 -2.67 -14.53 1.32
N LEU A 53 -3.34 -13.57 0.67
CA LEU A 53 -4.67 -13.10 1.08
C LEU A 53 -5.76 -14.17 0.96
N LEU A 54 -5.65 -15.09 -0.01
CA LEU A 54 -6.57 -16.22 -0.15
C LEU A 54 -6.27 -17.31 0.88
N GLU A 55 -4.99 -17.56 1.18
CA GLU A 55 -4.57 -18.57 2.16
C GLU A 55 -4.79 -18.13 3.62
N LYS A 56 -4.41 -16.89 3.97
CA LYS A 56 -4.45 -16.37 5.35
C LYS A 56 -5.60 -15.41 5.63
N GLY A 57 -6.29 -14.96 4.59
CA GLY A 57 -7.32 -13.93 4.70
C GLY A 57 -6.75 -12.51 4.73
N ALA A 58 -7.62 -11.54 4.97
CA ALA A 58 -7.26 -10.13 5.09
C ALA A 58 -6.86 -9.75 6.51
N CYS A 59 -5.78 -8.99 6.68
CA CYS A 59 -5.39 -8.44 7.98
C CYS A 59 -6.03 -7.07 8.25
N ARG A 60 -5.87 -6.56 9.48
CA ARG A 60 -6.43 -5.26 9.93
C ARG A 60 -6.00 -4.06 9.08
N TYR A 61 -4.84 -4.13 8.45
CA TYR A 61 -4.28 -3.06 7.62
C TYR A 61 -4.78 -3.10 6.17
N HIS A 62 -5.43 -4.18 5.74
CA HIS A 62 -5.98 -4.25 4.40
C HIS A 62 -7.30 -3.50 4.28
N ARG A 63 -7.47 -2.79 3.18
CA ARG A 63 -8.73 -2.13 2.85
C ARG A 63 -9.74 -3.16 2.35
N LYS A 64 -10.66 -3.56 3.22
CA LYS A 64 -11.75 -4.51 2.93
C LYS A 64 -12.53 -4.15 1.65
N THR A 65 -12.71 -2.87 1.35
CA THR A 65 -13.36 -2.38 0.13
C THR A 65 -12.61 -2.77 -1.15
N PHE A 66 -11.28 -2.76 -1.13
CA PHE A 66 -10.46 -3.17 -2.27
C PHE A 66 -10.37 -4.70 -2.37
N LEU A 67 -10.33 -5.36 -1.21
CA LEU A 67 -10.28 -6.82 -1.12
C LEU A 67 -11.56 -7.49 -1.60
N LYS A 68 -12.72 -6.84 -1.45
CA LYS A 68 -13.99 -7.38 -1.95
C LYS A 68 -13.87 -7.75 -3.43
N LYS A 69 -13.28 -6.90 -4.27
CA LYS A 69 -13.02 -7.22 -5.69
C LYS A 69 -12.03 -8.36 -5.93
N ILE A 70 -11.20 -8.70 -4.95
CA ILE A 70 -10.15 -9.74 -5.08
C ILE A 70 -10.63 -11.08 -4.50
N LEU A 71 -11.39 -11.04 -3.41
CA LEU A 71 -11.88 -12.22 -2.68
C LEU A 71 -13.29 -12.66 -3.12
N ASP A 72 -14.13 -11.72 -3.55
CA ASP A 72 -15.53 -11.96 -3.99
C ASP A 72 -15.62 -12.25 -5.49
N GLY A 73 -14.47 -12.38 -6.17
CA GLY A 73 -14.38 -12.78 -7.58
C GLY A 73 -14.51 -14.30 -7.72
N SER A 74 -15.68 -14.83 -7.37
CA SER A 74 -16.16 -16.16 -7.79
C SER A 74 -16.89 -16.04 -9.12
#